data_AF-A0AA39ILC3-F1
#
_entry.id   AF-A0AA39ILC3-F1
#
_cell.length_a   1.000
_cell.length_b   1.000
_cell.length_c   1.000
_cell.angle_alpha   90.00
_cell.angle_beta   90.00
_cell.angle_gamma   90.00
#
_symmetry.space_group_name_H-M   'P 1'
#
loop_
_entity.id
_entity.type
_entity.pdbx_description
1 polymer ?
#
loop_
_entity_poly.entity_id
_entity_poly.type
_entity_poly.pdbx_seq_one_letter_code
_entity_poly.pdbx_strand_id
1 'polypeptide(L)'
;MDLLLPSYVSLSKYAHLVAFIFAAICFEKCILLFLPNCRHPVLASQSFHTFAALILALALTFFGVAVAKRSPTVKVVDVFIDNLPPELDGFSIVQLTDIHIGPTVGKQRIEKIVTLTNSLNPHAITIVGDLVDGFTEHIGHQVLPLSRLKSRFGVFYVTGNHEYYHGDVNEWIDLFRKRANLTVLRNEARVLTSGHRSLCIAGVDDLYTEKLSIGGHKMDAVKALNGCPDGAVNILLVHQPNAATRIIARVKKHIDLILSGHTHGGQMYIFWPFAYLRNDYLHGLYSEKGVDCFSNLLEKLARISFIRLLLWNRQFQAVFSLIVSVCISLVCFMSADYIYVRTAELPISNLSPKAEGLRIAVLSDLHAGGAVHRDQIAHVVDRTNDMNADAVFIVGDMTDGTIEHLESRIEPLRHLRSRLGTFMVTGNHDYYFDDALAWIRLFKSYGIKVLTNSKADLEGICLVGLNDISSGTSGIPSHEMNISSVILECEASKSVIVLSHNPASAKHISESNLSYNGVDLIISGHTHSGQFYVMLPFIYFVLPYVHGLYTVPMKFVSHNTILLVTAGTLYQGPPMKMPFYSNIWQVTLMAKRTSEFVDLD
;
A
#
# COMPACT_ATOMS: atom_id res chain seq x y z
N MET A 1 -8.10 -25.78 -21.97
CA MET A 1 -7.89 -26.03 -20.53
C MET A 1 -6.46 -25.71 -20.08
N ASP A 2 -5.48 -25.71 -21.01
CA ASP A 2 -4.04 -25.66 -20.70
C ASP A 2 -3.46 -24.30 -20.26
N LEU A 3 -4.20 -23.19 -20.35
CA LEU A 3 -3.70 -21.85 -20.00
C LEU A 3 -4.11 -21.35 -18.59
N LEU A 4 -5.13 -21.94 -17.97
CA LEU A 4 -5.64 -21.44 -16.68
C LEU A 4 -4.72 -21.76 -15.50
N LEU A 5 -4.20 -22.99 -15.43
CA LEU A 5 -3.27 -23.38 -14.36
C LEU A 5 -1.96 -22.57 -14.41
N PRO A 6 -1.30 -22.39 -15.57
CA PRO A 6 -0.16 -21.46 -15.69
C PRO A 6 -0.50 -20.04 -15.25
N SER A 7 -1.70 -19.53 -15.57
CA SER A 7 -2.14 -18.19 -15.20
C SER A 7 -2.30 -18.03 -13.68
N TYR A 8 -2.95 -18.98 -13.00
CA TYR A 8 -3.08 -18.96 -11.53
C TYR A 8 -1.73 -19.14 -10.81
N VAL A 9 -0.85 -19.98 -11.35
CA VAL A 9 0.51 -20.13 -10.84
C VAL A 9 1.30 -18.84 -11.02
N SER A 10 1.12 -18.12 -12.13
CA SER A 10 1.75 -16.82 -12.37
C SER A 10 1.24 -15.76 -11.38
N LEU A 11 -0.08 -15.67 -11.20
CA LEU A 11 -0.71 -14.73 -10.26
C LEU A 11 -0.25 -15.00 -8.81
N SER A 12 -0.17 -16.27 -8.41
CA SER A 12 0.35 -16.67 -7.10
C SER A 12 1.79 -16.21 -6.88
N LYS A 13 2.68 -16.42 -7.87
CA LYS A 13 4.08 -15.94 -7.80
C LYS A 13 4.14 -14.43 -7.60
N TYR A 14 3.32 -13.68 -8.35
CA TYR A 14 3.28 -12.23 -8.26
C TYR A 14 2.80 -11.76 -6.87
N ALA A 15 1.73 -12.36 -6.35
CA ALA A 15 1.21 -12.03 -5.02
C ALA A 15 2.23 -12.32 -3.90
N HIS A 16 2.88 -13.48 -3.93
CA HIS A 16 3.94 -13.83 -2.97
C HIS A 16 5.14 -12.88 -3.09
N LEU A 17 5.58 -12.58 -4.32
CA LEU A 17 6.73 -11.70 -4.56
C LEU A 17 6.47 -10.29 -3.99
N VAL A 18 5.31 -9.70 -4.29
CA VAL A 18 4.93 -8.39 -3.75
C VAL A 18 4.86 -8.41 -2.23
N ALA A 19 4.23 -9.44 -1.64
CA ALA A 19 4.12 -9.57 -0.19
C ALA A 19 5.49 -9.71 0.50
N PHE A 20 6.42 -10.50 -0.06
CA PHE A 20 7.74 -10.69 0.54
C PHE A 20 8.68 -9.52 0.34
N ILE A 21 8.61 -8.83 -0.80
CA ILE A 21 9.34 -7.57 -0.98
C ILE A 21 8.85 -6.55 0.04
N PHE A 22 7.53 -6.40 0.19
CA PHE A 22 6.95 -5.49 1.18
C PHE A 22 7.39 -5.86 2.61
N ALA A 23 7.30 -7.13 2.99
CA ALA A 23 7.72 -7.60 4.30
C ALA A 23 9.22 -7.39 4.56
N ALA A 24 10.08 -7.64 3.56
CA ALA A 24 11.52 -7.42 3.66
C ALA A 24 11.85 -5.93 3.86
N ILE A 25 11.18 -5.03 3.12
CA ILE A 25 11.32 -3.58 3.28
C ILE A 25 10.87 -3.16 4.69
N CYS A 26 9.70 -3.61 5.14
CA CYS A 26 9.22 -3.31 6.49
C CYS A 26 10.18 -3.81 7.56
N PHE A 27 10.73 -5.01 7.41
CA PHE A 27 11.69 -5.59 8.34
C PHE A 27 13.00 -4.80 8.38
N GLU A 28 13.55 -4.43 7.21
CA GLU A 28 14.74 -3.57 7.11
C GLU A 28 14.50 -2.22 7.81
N LYS A 29 13.36 -1.56 7.53
CA LYS A 29 13.02 -0.28 8.16
C LYS A 29 12.83 -0.41 9.67
N CYS A 30 12.19 -1.48 10.15
CA CYS A 30 12.06 -1.75 11.58
C CYS A 30 13.43 -1.97 12.25
N ILE A 31 14.35 -2.73 11.63
CA ILE A 31 15.69 -2.91 12.17
C ILE A 31 16.43 -1.58 12.25
N LEU A 32 16.37 -0.76 11.21
CA LEU A 32 17.02 0.54 11.21
C LEU A 32 16.43 1.49 12.27
N LEU A 33 15.15 1.33 12.60
CA LEU A 33 14.44 2.15 13.58
C LEU A 33 14.75 1.73 15.04
N PHE A 34 14.90 0.43 15.31
CA PHE A 34 15.13 -0.09 16.67
C PHE A 34 16.59 -0.46 16.99
N LEU A 35 17.40 -0.72 15.96
CA LEU A 35 18.80 -1.12 16.07
C LEU A 35 19.64 -0.34 15.04
N PRO A 36 19.79 0.99 15.19
CA PRO A 36 20.45 1.85 14.19
C PRO A 36 21.91 1.48 13.92
N ASN A 37 22.56 0.81 14.89
CA ASN A 37 23.94 0.32 14.79
C ASN A 37 24.07 -1.05 14.09
N CYS A 38 22.97 -1.76 13.82
CA CYS A 38 22.96 -3.04 13.11
C CYS A 38 22.88 -2.84 11.58
N ARG A 39 23.94 -2.31 10.97
CA ARG A 39 24.06 -2.18 9.52
C ARG A 39 24.83 -3.36 8.91
N HIS A 40 24.22 -4.55 8.90
CA HIS A 40 24.84 -5.69 8.21
C HIS A 40 24.66 -5.56 6.68
N PRO A 41 25.70 -5.66 5.84
CA PRO A 41 25.63 -5.39 4.40
C PRO A 41 24.59 -6.25 3.65
N VAL A 42 24.36 -7.47 4.13
CA VAL A 42 23.36 -8.40 3.58
C VAL A 42 21.93 -7.92 3.85
N LEU A 43 21.68 -7.31 5.02
CA LEU A 43 20.36 -6.77 5.41
C LEU A 43 20.06 -5.42 4.77
N ALA A 44 21.05 -4.72 4.22
CA ALA A 44 20.88 -3.46 3.49
C ALA A 44 20.88 -3.65 1.96
N SER A 45 21.03 -4.90 1.49
CA SER A 45 21.14 -5.20 0.06
C SER A 45 19.77 -5.43 -0.57
N GLN A 46 19.32 -4.45 -1.37
CA GLN A 46 18.07 -4.54 -2.13
C GLN A 46 18.05 -5.77 -3.07
N SER A 47 19.19 -6.10 -3.68
CA SER A 47 19.33 -7.29 -4.52
C SER A 47 19.13 -8.57 -3.70
N PHE A 48 19.73 -8.65 -2.50
CA PHE A 48 19.55 -9.80 -1.62
C PHE A 48 18.08 -9.97 -1.22
N HIS A 49 17.40 -8.89 -0.81
CA HIS A 49 15.96 -8.93 -0.49
C HIS A 49 15.11 -9.40 -1.66
N THR A 50 15.41 -8.91 -2.87
CA THR A 50 14.69 -9.31 -4.08
C THR A 50 14.92 -10.78 -4.44
N PHE A 51 16.16 -11.26 -4.37
CA PHE A 51 16.48 -12.67 -4.62
C PHE A 51 15.89 -13.60 -3.57
N ALA A 52 15.98 -13.25 -2.28
CA ALA A 52 15.38 -14.02 -1.20
C ALA A 52 13.85 -14.08 -1.33
N ALA A 53 13.19 -12.94 -1.61
CA ALA A 53 11.75 -12.87 -1.86
C ALA A 53 11.33 -13.73 -3.06
N LEU A 54 12.10 -13.70 -4.15
CA LEU A 54 11.86 -14.52 -5.33
C LEU A 54 11.98 -16.01 -5.04
N ILE A 55 13.05 -16.43 -4.36
CA ILE A 55 13.27 -17.83 -3.98
C ILE A 55 12.12 -18.32 -3.08
N LEU A 56 11.75 -17.53 -2.07
CA LEU A 56 10.67 -17.87 -1.15
C LEU A 56 9.31 -17.92 -1.86
N ALA A 57 9.02 -16.97 -2.75
CA ALA A 57 7.81 -16.97 -3.56
C ALA A 57 7.70 -18.21 -4.45
N LEU A 58 8.80 -18.61 -5.10
CA LEU A 58 8.85 -19.82 -5.91
C LEU A 58 8.68 -21.08 -5.04
N ALA A 59 9.37 -21.15 -3.90
CA ALA A 59 9.28 -22.29 -2.98
C ALA A 59 7.87 -22.47 -2.43
N LEU A 60 7.22 -21.40 -1.96
CA LEU A 60 5.86 -21.46 -1.43
C LEU A 60 4.82 -21.69 -2.52
N THR A 61 5.00 -21.14 -3.73
CA THR A 61 4.13 -21.46 -4.86
C THR A 61 4.22 -22.95 -5.20
N PHE A 62 5.44 -23.50 -5.28
CA PHE A 62 5.64 -24.91 -5.56
C PHE A 62 5.03 -25.80 -4.46
N PHE A 63 5.27 -25.45 -3.20
CA PHE A 63 4.69 -26.12 -2.05
C PHE A 63 3.15 -26.07 -2.09
N GLY A 64 2.57 -24.91 -2.38
CA GLY A 64 1.12 -24.72 -2.52
C GLY A 64 0.53 -25.58 -3.64
N VAL A 65 1.16 -25.65 -4.82
CA VAL A 65 0.74 -26.53 -5.92
C VAL A 65 0.85 -28.00 -5.51
N ALA A 66 1.92 -28.39 -4.82
CA ALA A 66 2.11 -29.75 -4.34
C ALA A 66 1.03 -30.16 -3.32
N VAL A 67 0.70 -29.29 -2.37
CA VAL A 67 -0.37 -29.49 -1.38
C VAL A 67 -1.74 -29.52 -2.07
N ALA A 68 -2.02 -28.60 -2.98
CA ALA A 68 -3.29 -28.52 -3.70
C ALA A 68 -3.59 -29.79 -4.52
N LYS A 69 -2.57 -30.54 -4.94
CA LYS A 69 -2.71 -31.81 -5.66
C LYS A 69 -2.89 -33.04 -4.77
N ARG A 70 -2.68 -32.92 -3.44
CA ARG A 70 -2.88 -34.03 -2.50
C ARG A 70 -4.36 -34.35 -2.33
N SER A 71 -4.65 -35.59 -1.96
CA SER A 71 -5.99 -35.98 -1.54
C SER A 71 -6.39 -35.20 -0.28
N PRO A 72 -7.69 -34.89 -0.11
CA PRO A 72 -8.18 -34.28 1.12
C PRO A 72 -7.80 -35.12 2.34
N THR A 73 -7.46 -34.44 3.44
CA THR A 73 -7.22 -35.09 4.73
C THR A 73 -8.52 -35.16 5.50
N VAL A 74 -8.81 -36.32 6.11
CA VAL A 74 -9.97 -36.50 6.97
C VAL A 74 -9.65 -35.90 8.34
N LYS A 75 -10.45 -34.92 8.76
CA LYS A 75 -10.40 -34.35 10.11
C LYS A 75 -11.62 -34.84 10.88
N VAL A 76 -11.37 -35.57 11.97
CA VAL A 76 -12.42 -36.02 12.89
C VAL A 76 -12.58 -34.97 13.97
N VAL A 77 -13.83 -34.59 14.25
CA VAL A 77 -14.18 -33.61 15.27
C VAL A 77 -15.34 -34.19 16.08
N ASP A 78 -15.15 -34.30 17.39
CA ASP A 78 -16.21 -34.70 18.32
C ASP A 78 -17.06 -33.47 18.67
N VAL A 79 -18.37 -33.59 18.48
CA VAL A 79 -19.34 -32.52 18.79
C VAL A 79 -20.23 -33.01 19.92
N PHE A 80 -20.17 -32.33 21.06
CA PHE A 80 -20.98 -32.65 22.24
C PHE A 80 -22.24 -31.80 22.21
N ILE A 81 -23.40 -32.46 22.15
CA ILE A 81 -24.73 -31.84 22.19
C ILE A 81 -25.35 -32.10 23.56
N ASP A 82 -25.84 -31.04 24.20
CA ASP A 82 -26.48 -31.15 25.51
C ASP A 82 -27.77 -31.98 25.41
N ASN A 83 -27.92 -32.97 26.31
CA ASN A 83 -29.05 -33.90 26.31
C ASN A 83 -29.20 -34.71 25.01
N LEU A 84 -28.09 -35.01 24.32
CA LEU A 84 -28.09 -35.91 23.16
C LEU A 84 -28.75 -37.25 23.54
N PRO A 85 -29.79 -37.70 22.80
CA PRO A 85 -30.38 -39.02 23.00
C PRO A 85 -29.30 -40.11 22.90
N PRO A 86 -29.26 -41.10 23.82
CA PRO A 86 -28.27 -42.16 23.79
C PRO A 86 -28.23 -42.94 22.46
N GLU A 87 -29.35 -42.98 21.72
CA GLU A 87 -29.44 -43.63 20.41
C GLU A 87 -28.70 -42.86 19.30
N LEU A 88 -28.37 -41.60 19.53
CA LEU A 88 -27.59 -40.73 18.63
C LEU A 88 -26.13 -40.59 19.08
N ASP A 89 -25.74 -41.21 20.19
CA ASP A 89 -24.33 -41.24 20.59
C ASP A 89 -23.49 -42.02 19.56
N GLY A 90 -22.37 -41.43 19.14
CA GLY A 90 -21.56 -41.94 18.04
C GLY A 90 -22.15 -41.75 16.64
N PHE A 91 -23.23 -40.96 16.48
CA PHE A 91 -23.75 -40.60 15.16
C PHE A 91 -22.72 -39.78 14.37
N SER A 92 -22.31 -40.31 13.22
CA SER A 92 -21.22 -39.76 12.40
C SER A 92 -21.72 -39.13 11.11
N ILE A 93 -21.29 -37.90 10.85
CA ILE A 93 -21.60 -37.14 9.64
C ILE A 93 -20.31 -36.80 8.92
N VAL A 94 -20.25 -37.08 7.61
CA VAL A 94 -19.19 -36.53 6.77
C VAL A 94 -19.69 -35.24 6.14
N GLN A 95 -19.01 -34.14 6.44
CA GLN A 95 -19.23 -32.84 5.82
C GLN A 95 -18.27 -32.63 4.65
N LEU A 96 -18.82 -32.37 3.47
CA LEU A 96 -18.09 -31.91 2.29
C LEU A 96 -18.56 -30.48 1.98
N THR A 97 -17.65 -29.56 1.71
CA THR A 97 -18.00 -28.18 1.35
C THR A 97 -17.03 -27.69 0.28
N ASP A 98 -17.43 -26.66 -0.45
CA ASP A 98 -16.50 -25.83 -1.24
C ASP A 98 -15.62 -26.65 -2.21
N ILE A 99 -16.23 -27.64 -2.87
CA ILE A 99 -15.50 -28.54 -3.77
C ILE A 99 -15.15 -27.80 -5.06
N HIS A 100 -16.00 -26.87 -5.51
CA HIS A 100 -15.82 -26.09 -6.74
C HIS A 100 -15.48 -26.97 -7.95
N ILE A 101 -16.35 -27.93 -8.27
CA ILE A 101 -16.19 -28.78 -9.45
C ILE A 101 -16.21 -27.88 -10.69
N GLY A 102 -15.02 -27.74 -11.27
CA GLY A 102 -14.78 -26.88 -12.42
C GLY A 102 -13.50 -27.31 -13.14
N PRO A 103 -12.96 -26.45 -14.03
CA PRO A 103 -11.84 -26.80 -14.91
C PRO A 103 -10.57 -27.28 -14.20
N THR A 104 -10.37 -26.91 -12.93
CA THR A 104 -9.17 -27.22 -12.13
C THR A 104 -9.30 -28.46 -11.24
N VAL A 105 -10.53 -28.89 -10.91
CA VAL A 105 -10.80 -30.01 -9.99
C VAL A 105 -10.95 -31.31 -10.77
N GLY A 106 -11.83 -31.32 -11.78
CA GLY A 106 -12.01 -32.45 -12.67
C GLY A 106 -12.70 -33.68 -12.04
N LYS A 107 -13.28 -34.53 -12.91
CA LYS A 107 -14.00 -35.76 -12.51
C LYS A 107 -13.15 -36.71 -11.63
N GLN A 108 -11.89 -36.95 -11.97
CA GLN A 108 -11.01 -37.90 -11.26
C GLN A 108 -10.84 -37.55 -9.78
N ARG A 109 -10.79 -36.25 -9.44
CA ARG A 109 -10.68 -35.81 -8.06
C ARG A 109 -11.96 -36.10 -7.28
N ILE A 110 -13.11 -35.96 -7.92
CA ILE A 110 -14.41 -36.31 -7.32
C ILE A 110 -14.50 -37.81 -7.07
N GLU A 111 -13.98 -38.64 -7.96
CA GLU A 111 -13.92 -40.09 -7.73
C GLU A 111 -13.07 -40.48 -6.50
N LYS A 112 -11.97 -39.76 -6.28
CA LYS A 112 -11.14 -39.93 -5.07
C LYS A 112 -11.87 -39.48 -3.80
N ILE A 113 -12.55 -38.32 -3.85
CA ILE A 113 -13.37 -37.82 -2.73
C ILE A 113 -14.47 -38.82 -2.37
N VAL A 114 -15.16 -39.37 -3.37
CA VAL A 114 -16.22 -40.36 -3.18
C VAL A 114 -15.68 -41.65 -2.58
N THR A 115 -14.56 -42.17 -3.10
CA THR A 115 -13.90 -43.37 -2.55
C THR A 115 -13.49 -43.17 -1.10
N LEU A 116 -12.86 -42.03 -0.79
CA LEU A 116 -12.46 -41.68 0.58
C LEU A 116 -13.68 -41.55 1.50
N THR A 117 -14.71 -40.82 1.08
CA THR A 117 -15.93 -40.60 1.87
C THR A 117 -16.63 -41.92 2.20
N ASN A 118 -16.78 -42.80 1.21
CA ASN A 118 -17.39 -44.11 1.41
C ASN A 118 -16.58 -45.01 2.34
N SER A 119 -15.25 -44.88 2.36
CA SER A 119 -14.38 -45.64 3.27
C SER A 119 -14.59 -45.30 4.74
N LEU A 120 -15.15 -44.12 5.03
CA LEU A 120 -15.48 -43.68 6.40
C LEU A 120 -16.77 -44.30 6.94
N ASN A 121 -17.58 -44.94 6.07
CA ASN A 121 -18.87 -45.54 6.42
C ASN A 121 -19.78 -44.66 7.31
N PRO A 122 -20.07 -43.40 6.92
CA PRO A 122 -20.80 -42.48 7.79
C PRO A 122 -22.30 -42.78 7.85
N HIS A 123 -22.95 -42.33 8.92
CA HIS A 123 -24.39 -42.41 9.06
C HIS A 123 -25.11 -41.50 8.05
N ALA A 124 -24.63 -40.25 7.89
CA ALA A 124 -25.11 -39.30 6.90
C ALA A 124 -23.96 -38.56 6.21
N ILE A 125 -24.21 -38.04 5.01
CA ILE A 125 -23.26 -37.17 4.29
C ILE A 125 -23.95 -35.84 4.02
N THR A 126 -23.27 -34.73 4.28
CA THR A 126 -23.76 -33.39 3.99
C THR A 126 -22.81 -32.68 3.03
N ILE A 127 -23.35 -32.11 1.96
CA ILE A 127 -22.62 -31.26 1.01
C ILE A 127 -23.11 -29.82 1.19
N VAL A 128 -22.28 -28.93 1.71
CA VAL A 128 -22.71 -27.59 2.15
C VAL A 128 -22.20 -26.50 1.20
N GLY A 129 -22.89 -26.36 0.07
CA GLY A 129 -22.72 -25.33 -0.95
C GLY A 129 -21.38 -25.33 -1.71
N ASP A 130 -21.30 -24.44 -2.69
CA ASP A 130 -20.15 -24.21 -3.58
C ASP A 130 -19.58 -25.53 -4.16
N LEU A 131 -20.49 -26.31 -4.74
CA LEU A 131 -20.19 -27.60 -5.33
C LEU A 131 -19.65 -27.45 -6.76
N VAL A 132 -20.04 -26.41 -7.51
CA VAL A 132 -19.71 -26.27 -8.95
C VAL A 132 -19.28 -24.86 -9.34
N ASP A 133 -18.32 -24.77 -10.27
CA ASP A 133 -17.80 -23.53 -10.85
C ASP A 133 -17.93 -23.54 -12.38
N GLY A 134 -19.17 -23.40 -12.88
CA GLY A 134 -19.42 -23.28 -14.31
C GLY A 134 -20.83 -23.68 -14.74
N PHE A 135 -21.00 -23.83 -16.06
CA PHE A 135 -22.28 -24.19 -16.68
C PHE A 135 -22.49 -25.71 -16.70
N THR A 136 -23.72 -26.13 -16.43
CA THR A 136 -24.20 -27.52 -16.47
C THR A 136 -23.81 -28.25 -17.76
N GLU A 137 -23.95 -27.58 -18.91
CA GLU A 137 -23.60 -28.09 -20.24
C GLU A 137 -22.14 -28.55 -20.32
N HIS A 138 -21.22 -27.78 -19.75
CA HIS A 138 -19.78 -28.04 -19.86
C HIS A 138 -19.26 -29.01 -18.81
N ILE A 139 -19.72 -28.86 -17.55
CA ILE A 139 -19.12 -29.54 -16.40
C ILE A 139 -20.08 -30.51 -15.69
N GLY A 140 -21.34 -30.59 -16.08
CA GLY A 140 -22.36 -31.42 -15.43
C GLY A 140 -22.11 -32.93 -15.47
N HIS A 141 -21.24 -33.43 -16.37
CA HIS A 141 -20.81 -34.82 -16.37
C HIS A 141 -19.75 -35.12 -15.29
N GLN A 142 -19.05 -34.09 -14.80
CA GLN A 142 -17.98 -34.23 -13.83
C GLN A 142 -18.50 -34.45 -12.41
N VAL A 143 -19.74 -34.05 -12.11
CA VAL A 143 -20.38 -34.23 -10.80
C VAL A 143 -21.01 -35.62 -10.63
N LEU A 144 -21.21 -36.38 -11.71
CA LEU A 144 -21.87 -37.69 -11.69
C LEU A 144 -21.26 -38.73 -10.74
N PRO A 145 -19.94 -38.76 -10.48
CA PRO A 145 -19.38 -39.66 -9.46
C PRO A 145 -20.01 -39.52 -8.07
N LEU A 146 -20.58 -38.37 -7.73
CA LEU A 146 -21.26 -38.14 -6.43
C LEU A 146 -22.45 -39.09 -6.23
N SER A 147 -23.08 -39.59 -7.30
CA SER A 147 -24.14 -40.61 -7.22
C SER A 147 -23.72 -41.91 -6.54
N ARG A 148 -22.40 -42.15 -6.43
CA ARG A 148 -21.83 -43.32 -5.77
C ARG A 148 -21.52 -43.09 -4.28
N LEU A 149 -21.82 -41.91 -3.73
CA LEU A 149 -21.74 -41.68 -2.28
C LEU A 149 -22.74 -42.59 -1.56
N LYS A 150 -22.29 -43.23 -0.48
CA LYS A 150 -23.06 -44.18 0.31
C LYS A 150 -23.08 -43.76 1.76
N SER A 151 -24.27 -43.69 2.32
CA SER A 151 -24.53 -43.46 3.75
C SER A 151 -25.84 -44.16 4.13
N ARG A 152 -26.03 -44.40 5.42
CA ARG A 152 -27.23 -45.07 5.93
C ARG A 152 -28.49 -44.21 5.77
N PHE A 153 -28.38 -42.91 6.02
CA PHE A 153 -29.51 -41.98 6.05
C PHE A 153 -29.62 -41.05 4.84
N GLY A 154 -28.65 -41.10 3.91
CA GLY A 154 -28.67 -40.33 2.67
C GLY A 154 -27.63 -39.22 2.60
N VAL A 155 -27.63 -38.54 1.45
CA VAL A 155 -26.71 -37.44 1.12
C VAL A 155 -27.53 -36.16 0.98
N PHE A 156 -27.28 -35.20 1.86
CA PHE A 156 -28.03 -33.94 1.93
C PHE A 156 -27.20 -32.80 1.33
N TYR A 157 -27.84 -31.93 0.56
CA TYR A 157 -27.16 -30.83 -0.11
C TYR A 157 -27.92 -29.51 0.06
N VAL A 158 -27.18 -28.42 0.28
CA VAL A 158 -27.68 -27.04 0.21
C VAL A 158 -26.85 -26.23 -0.78
N THR A 159 -27.46 -25.23 -1.39
CA THR A 159 -26.77 -24.35 -2.37
C THR A 159 -25.81 -23.39 -1.66
N GLY A 160 -24.70 -23.09 -2.33
CA GLY A 160 -23.83 -21.95 -2.04
C GLY A 160 -23.99 -20.85 -3.08
N ASN A 161 -23.19 -19.79 -2.99
CA ASN A 161 -23.31 -18.66 -3.91
C ASN A 161 -22.81 -19.00 -5.33
N HIS A 162 -21.90 -19.96 -5.49
CA HIS A 162 -21.36 -20.30 -6.82
C HIS A 162 -22.39 -20.97 -7.73
N GLU A 163 -23.37 -21.69 -7.17
CA GLU A 163 -24.50 -22.20 -7.94
C GLU A 163 -25.37 -21.10 -8.55
N TYR A 164 -25.31 -19.87 -8.01
CA TYR A 164 -26.04 -18.70 -8.51
C TYR A 164 -25.19 -17.79 -9.40
N TYR A 165 -23.89 -18.03 -9.53
CA TYR A 165 -22.99 -17.22 -10.37
C TYR A 165 -23.01 -17.63 -11.84
N HIS A 166 -23.25 -18.91 -12.12
CA HIS A 166 -23.08 -19.48 -13.46
C HIS A 166 -24.30 -20.29 -13.91
N GLY A 167 -24.98 -19.80 -14.94
CA GLY A 167 -26.14 -20.48 -15.54
C GLY A 167 -27.41 -20.39 -14.70
N ASP A 168 -28.39 -21.25 -15.02
CA ASP A 168 -29.61 -21.40 -14.24
C ASP A 168 -29.37 -22.38 -13.08
N VAL A 169 -29.48 -21.89 -11.86
CA VAL A 169 -29.37 -22.67 -10.62
C VAL A 169 -30.34 -23.87 -10.60
N ASN A 170 -31.50 -23.76 -11.26
CA ASN A 170 -32.47 -24.86 -11.30
C ASN A 170 -31.96 -26.04 -12.11
N GLU A 171 -31.19 -25.82 -13.17
CA GLU A 171 -30.57 -26.91 -13.93
C GLU A 171 -29.56 -27.68 -13.07
N TRP A 172 -28.79 -26.97 -12.26
CA TRP A 172 -27.86 -27.58 -11.30
C TRP A 172 -28.60 -28.39 -10.25
N ILE A 173 -29.64 -27.82 -9.62
CA ILE A 173 -30.49 -28.50 -8.64
C ILE A 173 -31.11 -29.77 -9.23
N ASP A 174 -31.64 -29.68 -10.45
CA ASP A 174 -32.24 -30.81 -11.15
C ASP A 174 -31.24 -31.91 -11.43
N LEU A 175 -30.03 -31.54 -11.88
CA LEU A 175 -28.95 -32.50 -12.10
C LEU A 175 -28.53 -33.18 -10.79
N PHE A 176 -28.39 -32.42 -9.71
CA PHE A 176 -28.04 -32.95 -8.39
C PHE A 176 -29.07 -33.95 -7.87
N ARG A 177 -30.37 -33.62 -8.00
CA ARG A 177 -31.46 -34.52 -7.61
C ARG A 177 -31.52 -35.76 -8.49
N LYS A 178 -31.63 -35.57 -9.81
CA LYS A 178 -31.98 -36.64 -10.75
C LYS A 178 -30.80 -37.55 -11.09
N ARG A 179 -29.59 -37.00 -11.17
CA ARG A 179 -28.40 -37.73 -11.67
C ARG A 179 -27.30 -37.94 -10.65
N ALA A 180 -27.17 -37.07 -9.66
CA ALA A 180 -26.20 -37.24 -8.57
C ALA A 180 -26.81 -37.86 -7.30
N ASN A 181 -28.13 -38.15 -7.30
CA ASN A 181 -28.85 -38.77 -6.19
C ASN A 181 -28.71 -38.02 -4.85
N LEU A 182 -28.71 -36.68 -4.92
CA LEU A 182 -28.59 -35.80 -3.75
C LEU A 182 -29.96 -35.33 -3.27
N THR A 183 -30.18 -35.36 -1.96
CA THR A 183 -31.34 -34.76 -1.32
C THR A 183 -31.10 -33.26 -1.13
N VAL A 184 -31.56 -32.47 -2.11
CA VAL A 184 -31.37 -31.02 -2.10
C VAL A 184 -32.41 -30.34 -1.22
N LEU A 185 -31.96 -29.77 -0.09
CA LEU A 185 -32.76 -29.09 0.92
C LEU A 185 -32.83 -27.60 0.63
N ARG A 186 -34.00 -27.11 0.21
CA ARG A 186 -34.23 -25.70 -0.12
C ARG A 186 -35.29 -25.10 0.80
N ASN A 187 -34.84 -24.60 1.95
CA ASN A 187 -35.71 -24.20 3.05
C ASN A 187 -36.62 -25.35 3.48
N GLU A 188 -36.03 -26.55 3.57
CA GLU A 188 -36.69 -27.82 3.82
C GLU A 188 -35.95 -28.58 4.91
N ALA A 189 -36.66 -29.50 5.55
CA ALA A 189 -36.09 -30.43 6.51
C ALA A 189 -36.35 -31.89 6.14
N ARG A 190 -35.51 -32.78 6.67
CA ARG A 190 -35.65 -34.23 6.60
C ARG A 190 -35.40 -34.82 7.99
N VAL A 191 -36.36 -35.60 8.45
CA VAL A 191 -36.28 -36.31 9.73
C VAL A 191 -35.71 -37.71 9.47
N LEU A 192 -34.61 -38.06 10.13
CA LEU A 192 -33.85 -39.28 9.86
C LEU A 192 -34.26 -40.46 10.75
N THR A 193 -34.76 -40.19 11.95
CA THR A 193 -35.22 -41.19 12.92
C THR A 193 -36.63 -40.85 13.40
N SER A 194 -37.47 -41.84 13.69
CA SER A 194 -38.85 -41.64 14.15
C SER A 194 -38.99 -41.86 15.67
N GLY A 195 -39.83 -41.05 16.33
CA GLY A 195 -40.11 -41.14 17.78
C GLY A 195 -39.98 -39.81 18.51
N HIS A 196 -40.06 -39.81 19.86
CA HIS A 196 -40.02 -38.61 20.70
C HIS A 196 -38.63 -37.91 20.79
N ARG A 197 -37.62 -38.41 20.07
CA ARG A 197 -36.22 -37.92 20.07
C ARG A 197 -35.57 -38.10 18.69
N SER A 198 -36.19 -37.53 17.66
CA SER A 198 -35.75 -37.66 16.27
C SER A 198 -34.53 -36.77 15.95
N LEU A 199 -33.67 -37.20 15.02
CA LEU A 199 -32.66 -36.34 14.40
C LEU A 199 -33.25 -35.66 13.15
N CYS A 200 -33.19 -34.34 13.07
CA CYS A 200 -33.67 -33.55 11.94
C CYS A 200 -32.51 -32.81 11.26
N ILE A 201 -32.41 -32.93 9.94
CA ILE A 201 -31.51 -32.12 9.12
C ILE A 201 -32.34 -31.11 8.33
N ALA A 202 -32.13 -29.82 8.61
CA ALA A 202 -32.72 -28.72 7.89
C ALA A 202 -31.67 -28.04 7.00
N GLY A 203 -32.09 -27.52 5.84
CA GLY A 203 -31.22 -26.78 4.94
C GLY A 203 -31.93 -25.59 4.30
N VAL A 204 -31.17 -24.52 4.04
CA VAL A 204 -31.68 -23.27 3.46
C VAL A 204 -30.99 -22.94 2.14
N ASP A 205 -31.63 -22.10 1.32
CA ASP A 205 -30.96 -21.48 0.18
C ASP A 205 -29.85 -20.52 0.66
N ASP A 206 -28.83 -20.30 -0.19
CA ASP A 206 -27.69 -19.45 0.15
C ASP A 206 -28.07 -17.99 0.50
N LEU A 207 -27.31 -17.36 1.38
CA LEU A 207 -27.50 -15.97 1.80
C LEU A 207 -27.44 -14.98 0.63
N TYR A 208 -26.68 -15.29 -0.42
CA TYR A 208 -26.58 -14.47 -1.62
C TYR A 208 -27.93 -14.26 -2.30
N THR A 209 -28.88 -15.19 -2.13
CA THR A 209 -30.25 -15.06 -2.67
C THR A 209 -30.99 -13.83 -2.16
N GLU A 210 -30.65 -13.28 -0.98
CA GLU A 210 -31.26 -12.02 -0.49
C GLU A 210 -30.99 -10.82 -1.42
N LYS A 211 -29.91 -10.88 -2.22
CA LYS A 211 -29.52 -9.84 -3.17
C LYS A 211 -30.03 -10.12 -4.59
N LEU A 212 -30.59 -11.30 -4.83
CA LEU A 212 -31.04 -11.75 -6.13
C LEU A 212 -32.56 -11.75 -6.19
N SER A 213 -33.12 -11.45 -7.37
CA SER A 213 -34.57 -11.51 -7.62
C SER A 213 -34.92 -12.76 -8.45
N ILE A 214 -34.50 -13.94 -7.98
CA ILE A 214 -34.80 -15.21 -8.63
C ILE A 214 -36.05 -15.82 -7.99
N GLY A 215 -37.09 -16.06 -8.80
CA GLY A 215 -38.37 -16.59 -8.34
C GLY A 215 -38.21 -17.91 -7.58
N GLY A 216 -38.73 -17.96 -6.34
CA GLY A 216 -38.67 -19.17 -5.52
C GLY A 216 -37.32 -19.45 -4.83
N HIS A 217 -36.31 -18.59 -4.99
CA HIS A 217 -35.03 -18.68 -4.29
C HIS A 217 -34.91 -17.58 -3.26
N LYS A 218 -34.92 -17.95 -1.99
CA LYS A 218 -34.76 -17.03 -0.87
C LYS A 218 -34.41 -17.81 0.37
N MET A 219 -33.35 -17.43 1.07
CA MET A 219 -33.04 -18.00 2.38
C MET A 219 -34.23 -17.83 3.36
N ASP A 220 -34.77 -18.95 3.85
CA ASP A 220 -35.90 -19.00 4.79
C ASP A 220 -35.69 -20.12 5.82
N ALA A 221 -34.93 -19.79 6.86
CA ALA A 221 -34.63 -20.73 7.95
C ALA A 221 -35.83 -21.06 8.82
N VAL A 222 -36.81 -20.14 8.95
CA VAL A 222 -38.04 -20.39 9.72
C VAL A 222 -38.83 -21.50 9.05
N LYS A 223 -39.03 -21.41 7.73
CA LYS A 223 -39.70 -22.46 6.96
C LYS A 223 -38.97 -23.81 7.07
N ALA A 224 -37.64 -23.81 6.94
CA ALA A 224 -36.84 -25.03 7.04
C ALA A 224 -37.01 -25.70 8.41
N LEU A 225 -36.80 -24.96 9.49
CA LEU A 225 -36.79 -25.48 10.86
C LEU A 225 -38.18 -25.80 11.39
N ASN A 226 -39.25 -25.20 10.86
CA ASN A 226 -40.63 -25.61 11.13
C ASN A 226 -40.93 -27.03 10.62
N GLY A 227 -40.16 -27.54 9.67
CA GLY A 227 -40.24 -28.94 9.24
C GLY A 227 -39.66 -29.94 10.25
N CYS A 228 -38.95 -29.47 11.27
CA CYS A 228 -38.40 -30.33 12.33
C CYS A 228 -39.39 -30.47 13.51
N PRO A 229 -39.64 -31.71 14.00
CA PRO A 229 -40.47 -31.95 15.17
C PRO A 229 -39.95 -31.22 16.42
N ASP A 230 -40.83 -30.95 17.38
CA ASP A 230 -40.41 -30.44 18.69
C ASP A 230 -39.65 -31.53 19.46
N GLY A 231 -38.60 -31.13 20.18
CA GLY A 231 -37.71 -32.05 20.90
C GLY A 231 -36.75 -32.87 20.02
N ALA A 232 -36.73 -32.62 18.71
CA ALA A 232 -35.75 -33.19 17.80
C ALA A 232 -34.36 -32.53 17.99
N VAL A 233 -33.30 -33.29 17.76
CA VAL A 233 -31.94 -32.75 17.59
C VAL A 233 -31.88 -32.14 16.18
N ASN A 234 -31.66 -30.84 16.08
CA ASN A 234 -31.75 -30.07 14.85
C ASN A 234 -30.35 -29.70 14.35
N ILE A 235 -29.97 -30.28 13.21
CA ILE A 235 -28.77 -29.93 12.46
C ILE A 235 -29.17 -29.03 11.30
N LEU A 236 -28.62 -27.82 11.24
CA LEU A 236 -28.87 -26.86 10.19
C LEU A 236 -27.69 -26.77 9.22
N LEU A 237 -27.97 -26.95 7.93
CA LEU A 237 -27.01 -26.75 6.84
C LEU A 237 -27.18 -25.35 6.26
N VAL A 238 -26.14 -24.53 6.36
CA VAL A 238 -26.08 -23.19 5.78
C VAL A 238 -24.75 -23.00 5.09
N HIS A 239 -24.70 -22.49 3.87
CA HIS A 239 -23.41 -22.39 3.18
C HIS A 239 -22.49 -21.33 3.81
N GLN A 240 -22.98 -20.10 4.03
CA GLN A 240 -22.18 -19.02 4.57
C GLN A 240 -22.26 -18.94 6.12
N PRO A 241 -21.13 -18.82 6.83
CA PRO A 241 -21.15 -18.63 8.29
C PRO A 241 -21.90 -17.37 8.73
N ASN A 242 -21.85 -16.30 7.93
CA ASN A 242 -22.61 -15.07 8.18
C ASN A 242 -24.14 -15.30 8.12
N ALA A 243 -24.60 -16.34 7.41
CA ALA A 243 -26.00 -16.76 7.43
C ALA A 243 -26.34 -17.41 8.77
N ALA A 244 -25.44 -18.24 9.31
CA ALA A 244 -25.60 -18.88 10.61
C ALA A 244 -25.88 -17.85 11.71
N THR A 245 -25.03 -16.83 11.85
CA THR A 245 -25.18 -15.76 12.83
C THR A 245 -26.53 -15.05 12.71
N ARG A 246 -26.97 -14.75 11.49
CA ARG A 246 -28.26 -14.08 11.23
C ARG A 246 -29.44 -14.96 11.61
N ILE A 247 -29.33 -16.27 11.39
CA ILE A 247 -30.38 -17.24 11.67
C ILE A 247 -30.51 -17.45 13.18
N ILE A 248 -29.39 -17.65 13.88
CA ILE A 248 -29.38 -17.80 15.35
C ILE A 248 -30.05 -16.58 16.01
N ALA A 249 -29.76 -15.37 15.53
CA ALA A 249 -30.34 -14.14 16.08
C ALA A 249 -31.86 -13.98 15.84
N ARG A 250 -32.47 -14.73 14.92
CA ARG A 250 -33.86 -14.51 14.46
C ARG A 250 -34.79 -15.68 14.69
N VAL A 251 -34.27 -16.91 14.68
CA VAL A 251 -35.09 -18.12 14.77
C VAL A 251 -35.20 -18.56 16.22
N LYS A 252 -36.44 -18.81 16.67
CA LYS A 252 -36.72 -19.27 18.04
C LYS A 252 -36.55 -20.78 18.24
N LYS A 253 -36.61 -21.56 17.16
CA LYS A 253 -36.43 -23.02 17.21
C LYS A 253 -34.98 -23.31 17.64
N HIS A 254 -34.79 -24.23 18.58
CA HIS A 254 -33.46 -24.62 19.04
C HIS A 254 -32.68 -25.31 17.91
N ILE A 255 -31.42 -24.93 17.75
CA ILE A 255 -30.50 -25.50 16.75
C ILE A 255 -29.31 -26.06 17.53
N ASP A 256 -29.07 -27.36 17.41
CA ASP A 256 -28.03 -28.06 18.16
C ASP A 256 -26.67 -28.02 17.46
N LEU A 257 -26.67 -27.98 16.12
CA LEU A 257 -25.46 -27.92 15.31
C LEU A 257 -25.71 -27.17 14.00
N ILE A 258 -24.80 -26.29 13.63
CA ILE A 258 -24.76 -25.65 12.31
C ILE A 258 -23.53 -26.12 11.56
N LEU A 259 -23.71 -26.58 10.33
CA LEU A 259 -22.63 -26.95 9.42
C LEU A 259 -22.57 -25.91 8.29
N SER A 260 -21.40 -25.28 8.11
CA SER A 260 -21.15 -24.26 7.09
C SER A 260 -19.79 -24.37 6.39
N GLY A 261 -19.67 -23.74 5.23
CA GLY A 261 -18.47 -23.66 4.37
C GLY A 261 -18.10 -22.21 4.00
N HIS A 262 -17.94 -21.93 2.71
CA HIS A 262 -17.78 -20.62 2.05
C HIS A 262 -16.40 -19.97 2.17
N THR A 263 -15.80 -19.98 3.36
CA THR A 263 -14.61 -19.14 3.63
C THR A 263 -13.31 -19.74 3.10
N HIS A 264 -13.28 -21.04 2.82
CA HIS A 264 -12.06 -21.84 2.56
C HIS A 264 -10.98 -21.68 3.64
N GLY A 265 -11.34 -21.30 4.87
CA GLY A 265 -10.37 -20.93 5.90
C GLY A 265 -9.48 -19.74 5.51
N GLY A 266 -9.91 -18.91 4.57
CA GLY A 266 -9.13 -17.82 4.00
C GLY A 266 -8.02 -18.32 3.07
N GLN A 267 -8.34 -19.18 2.09
CA GLN A 267 -7.45 -19.85 1.11
C GLN A 267 -6.12 -19.16 0.75
N MET A 268 -6.11 -17.83 0.69
CA MET A 268 -4.91 -17.01 0.52
C MET A 268 -4.53 -16.33 1.84
N TYR A 269 -3.43 -16.80 2.46
CA TYR A 269 -2.99 -16.29 3.77
C TYR A 269 -2.74 -14.77 3.82
N ILE A 270 -2.33 -14.18 2.69
CA ILE A 270 -2.13 -12.72 2.55
C ILE A 270 -3.44 -11.96 2.81
N PHE A 271 -4.59 -12.58 2.52
CA PHE A 271 -5.92 -12.01 2.72
C PHE A 271 -6.59 -12.46 4.02
N TRP A 272 -5.91 -13.23 4.88
CA TRP A 272 -6.47 -13.66 6.18
C TRP A 272 -7.03 -12.50 7.02
N PRO A 273 -6.34 -11.36 7.19
CA PRO A 273 -6.89 -10.25 7.97
C PRO A 273 -8.24 -9.78 7.44
N PHE A 274 -8.39 -9.66 6.12
CA PHE A 274 -9.65 -9.28 5.49
C PHE A 274 -10.73 -10.37 5.61
N ALA A 275 -10.33 -11.65 5.55
CA ALA A 275 -11.23 -12.77 5.73
C ALA A 275 -11.81 -12.80 7.16
N TYR A 276 -10.98 -12.56 8.19
CA TYR A 276 -11.43 -12.41 9.59
C TYR A 276 -12.31 -11.18 9.81
N LEU A 277 -12.05 -10.07 9.11
CA LEU A 277 -12.88 -8.87 9.24
C LEU A 277 -14.27 -9.00 8.60
N ARG A 278 -14.41 -9.87 7.60
CA ARG A 278 -15.62 -9.98 6.77
C ARG A 278 -16.54 -11.13 7.18
N ASN A 279 -16.02 -12.13 7.89
CA ASN A 279 -16.75 -13.33 8.24
C ASN A 279 -16.79 -13.52 9.75
N ASP A 280 -17.96 -13.85 10.27
CA ASP A 280 -18.17 -14.08 11.70
C ASP A 280 -17.38 -15.30 12.20
N TYR A 281 -17.21 -16.30 11.32
CA TYR A 281 -16.43 -17.50 11.59
C TYR A 281 -15.56 -17.82 10.37
N LEU A 282 -14.31 -18.25 10.59
CA LEU A 282 -13.38 -18.56 9.50
C LEU A 282 -13.25 -20.05 9.25
N HIS A 283 -12.79 -20.84 10.22
CA HIS A 283 -12.69 -22.30 10.10
C HIS A 283 -12.57 -22.97 11.48
N GLY A 284 -13.05 -24.20 11.61
CA GLY A 284 -13.01 -24.96 12.86
C GLY A 284 -14.37 -25.08 13.54
N LEU A 285 -14.37 -25.64 14.76
CA LEU A 285 -15.55 -25.79 15.60
C LEU A 285 -15.62 -24.62 16.57
N TYR A 286 -16.75 -23.92 16.59
CA TYR A 286 -17.00 -22.78 17.47
C TYR A 286 -18.09 -23.16 18.49
N SER A 287 -17.92 -22.72 19.73
CA SER A 287 -18.99 -22.76 20.74
C SER A 287 -19.41 -21.33 21.05
N GLU A 288 -20.71 -21.09 21.20
CA GLU A 288 -21.28 -19.75 21.35
C GLU A 288 -21.06 -19.13 22.76
N LYS A 289 -19.88 -19.32 23.34
CA LYS A 289 -19.45 -18.72 24.63
C LYS A 289 -18.24 -17.79 24.54
N GLY A 290 -17.82 -17.37 23.34
CA GLY A 290 -16.69 -16.44 23.21
C GLY A 290 -16.82 -15.54 21.99
N VAL A 291 -17.35 -14.33 22.19
CA VAL A 291 -17.23 -13.25 21.21
C VAL A 291 -15.75 -12.83 21.18
N ASP A 292 -15.11 -13.11 20.04
CA ASP A 292 -13.71 -12.82 19.73
C ASP A 292 -13.26 -11.43 20.23
N CYS A 293 -12.07 -11.37 20.82
CA CYS A 293 -11.52 -10.12 21.39
C CYS A 293 -11.37 -9.00 20.34
N PHE A 294 -11.19 -9.37 19.07
CA PHE A 294 -11.04 -8.42 17.96
C PHE A 294 -12.38 -7.87 17.45
N SER A 295 -13.44 -8.70 17.39
CA SER A 295 -14.80 -8.24 17.07
C SER A 295 -15.36 -7.35 18.18
N ASN A 296 -15.02 -7.65 19.45
CA ASN A 296 -15.36 -6.80 20.59
C ASN A 296 -14.75 -5.39 20.52
N LEU A 297 -13.54 -5.22 19.98
CA LEU A 297 -12.92 -3.90 19.81
C LEU A 297 -13.61 -3.11 18.69
N LEU A 298 -13.86 -3.76 17.55
CA LEU A 298 -14.57 -3.15 16.42
C LEU A 298 -16.03 -2.84 16.76
N GLU A 299 -16.72 -3.68 17.54
CA GLU A 299 -18.06 -3.39 18.07
C GLU A 299 -18.04 -2.24 19.06
N LYS A 300 -17.06 -2.19 19.98
CA LYS A 300 -16.89 -1.05 20.90
C LYS A 300 -16.64 0.26 20.14
N LEU A 301 -15.80 0.23 19.10
CA LEU A 301 -15.56 1.40 18.24
C LEU A 301 -16.80 1.72 17.39
N ALA A 302 -17.53 0.73 16.88
CA ALA A 302 -18.77 0.90 16.12
C ALA A 302 -19.97 1.34 16.99
N ARG A 303 -19.86 1.35 18.32
CA ARG A 303 -20.82 2.06 19.20
C ARG A 303 -20.66 3.57 19.11
N ILE A 304 -19.51 4.07 18.69
CA ILE A 304 -19.30 5.50 18.42
C ILE A 304 -20.02 5.81 17.10
N SER A 305 -21.06 6.63 17.17
CA SER A 305 -21.95 6.93 16.04
C SER A 305 -21.19 7.39 14.80
N PHE A 306 -20.15 8.21 14.99
CA PHE A 306 -19.28 8.67 13.91
C PHE A 306 -18.54 7.52 13.22
N ILE A 307 -17.88 6.64 13.98
CA ILE A 307 -17.11 5.50 13.44
C ILE A 307 -18.03 4.52 12.73
N ARG A 308 -19.23 4.27 13.29
CA ARG A 308 -20.26 3.44 12.65
C ARG A 308 -20.67 3.98 11.28
N LEU A 309 -20.92 5.29 11.20
CA LEU A 309 -21.28 5.94 9.94
C LEU A 309 -20.11 5.91 8.95
N LEU A 310 -18.89 6.17 9.43
CA LEU A 310 -17.68 6.15 8.59
C LEU A 310 -17.37 4.76 8.03
N LEU A 311 -17.66 3.67 8.76
CA LEU A 311 -17.31 2.32 8.33
C LEU A 311 -18.43 1.62 7.54
N TRP A 312 -19.71 1.89 7.82
CA TRP A 312 -20.84 1.14 7.21
C TRP A 312 -21.83 1.98 6.38
N ASN A 313 -21.75 3.31 6.37
CA ASN A 313 -22.65 4.15 5.57
C ASN A 313 -21.91 4.77 4.37
N ARG A 314 -22.19 4.25 3.16
CA ARG A 314 -21.56 4.70 1.91
C ARG A 314 -21.82 6.18 1.59
N GLN A 315 -23.01 6.69 1.89
CA GLN A 315 -23.33 8.11 1.67
C GLN A 315 -22.52 8.99 2.62
N PHE A 316 -22.45 8.61 3.90
CA PHE A 316 -21.62 9.31 4.87
C PHE A 316 -20.13 9.25 4.51
N GLN A 317 -19.62 8.09 4.08
CA GLN A 317 -18.24 7.95 3.58
C GLN A 317 -17.93 8.92 2.45
N ALA A 318 -18.82 8.99 1.44
CA ALA A 318 -18.64 9.88 0.30
C ALA A 318 -18.66 11.35 0.72
N VAL A 319 -19.66 11.75 1.51
CA VAL A 319 -19.79 13.14 2.00
C VAL A 319 -18.63 13.52 2.92
N PHE A 320 -18.25 12.64 3.86
CA PHE A 320 -17.13 12.87 4.77
C PHE A 320 -15.81 13.00 4.01
N SER A 321 -15.52 12.09 3.07
CA SER A 321 -14.31 12.15 2.25
C SER A 321 -14.28 13.42 1.39
N LEU A 322 -15.43 13.83 0.84
CA LEU A 322 -15.55 15.07 0.09
C LEU A 322 -15.28 16.29 0.98
N ILE A 323 -15.91 16.37 2.16
CA ILE A 323 -15.71 17.47 3.11
C ILE A 323 -14.24 17.54 3.52
N VAL A 324 -13.63 16.42 3.93
CA VAL A 324 -12.22 16.39 4.32
C VAL A 324 -11.31 16.81 3.18
N SER A 325 -11.55 16.31 1.96
CA SER A 325 -10.76 16.69 0.78
C SER A 325 -10.88 18.19 0.48
N VAL A 326 -12.09 18.75 0.54
CA VAL A 326 -12.32 20.19 0.35
C VAL A 326 -11.63 21.00 1.44
N CYS A 327 -11.76 20.61 2.71
CA CYS A 327 -11.12 21.28 3.83
C CYS A 327 -9.59 21.27 3.71
N ILE A 328 -8.98 20.11 3.44
CA ILE A 328 -7.53 20.00 3.28
C ILE A 328 -7.07 20.83 2.06
N SER A 329 -7.80 20.76 0.94
CA SER A 329 -7.47 21.52 -0.26
C SER A 329 -7.55 23.03 -0.01
N LEU A 330 -8.56 23.49 0.73
CA LEU A 330 -8.70 24.89 1.11
C LEU A 330 -7.56 25.34 2.03
N VAL A 331 -7.20 24.52 3.02
CA VAL A 331 -6.05 24.79 3.91
C VAL A 331 -4.77 24.90 3.09
N CYS A 332 -4.50 23.95 2.19
CA CYS A 332 -3.31 23.98 1.33
C CYS A 332 -3.29 25.20 0.40
N PHE A 333 -4.45 25.62 -0.12
CA PHE A 333 -4.57 26.82 -0.95
C PHE A 333 -4.27 28.09 -0.13
N MET A 334 -4.89 28.21 1.05
CA MET A 334 -4.70 29.37 1.94
C MET A 334 -3.27 29.46 2.50
N SER A 335 -2.58 28.33 2.66
CA SER A 335 -1.20 28.30 3.15
C SER A 335 -0.14 28.42 2.05
N ALA A 336 -0.51 28.32 0.76
CA ALA A 336 0.44 28.20 -0.34
C ALA A 336 1.39 29.40 -0.44
N ASP A 337 0.87 30.61 -0.24
CA ASP A 337 1.63 31.88 -0.33
C ASP A 337 2.30 32.29 0.99
N TYR A 338 2.05 31.57 2.09
CA TYR A 338 2.67 31.89 3.37
C TYR A 338 4.09 31.31 3.45
N ILE A 339 5.09 32.20 3.44
CA ILE A 339 6.50 31.83 3.43
C ILE A 339 7.05 31.66 4.85
N TYR A 340 7.38 30.41 5.18
CA TYR A 340 8.01 30.04 6.45
C TYR A 340 9.54 30.15 6.35
N VAL A 341 10.18 30.77 7.34
CA VAL A 341 11.64 30.75 7.46
C VAL A 341 12.06 29.56 8.32
N ARG A 342 12.88 28.67 7.77
CA ARG A 342 13.49 27.53 8.47
C ARG A 342 14.93 27.85 8.79
N THR A 343 15.38 27.59 10.01
CA THR A 343 16.76 27.87 10.42
C THR A 343 17.53 26.57 10.59
N ALA A 344 18.78 26.52 10.12
CA ALA A 344 19.71 25.43 10.41
C ALA A 344 21.10 25.99 10.70
N GLU A 345 21.79 25.38 11.66
CA GLU A 345 23.21 25.60 11.91
C GLU A 345 23.97 24.37 11.40
N LEU A 346 24.83 24.55 10.40
CA LEU A 346 25.48 23.44 9.71
C LEU A 346 26.99 23.41 10.04
N PRO A 347 27.49 22.32 10.64
CA PRO A 347 28.91 22.17 10.92
C PRO A 347 29.68 21.80 9.64
N ILE A 348 30.57 22.69 9.19
CA ILE A 348 31.40 22.56 7.98
C ILE A 348 32.86 22.29 8.35
N SER A 349 33.48 21.32 7.68
CA SER A 349 34.89 20.99 7.90
C SER A 349 35.79 22.01 7.19
N ASN A 350 36.94 22.33 7.77
CA ASN A 350 37.90 23.30 7.20
C ASN A 350 37.27 24.65 6.82
N LEU A 351 36.25 25.09 7.57
CA LEU A 351 35.59 26.37 7.35
C LEU A 351 36.58 27.52 7.62
N SER A 352 36.69 28.43 6.66
CA SER A 352 37.50 29.65 6.79
C SER A 352 37.04 30.47 8.01
N PRO A 353 37.95 31.06 8.81
CA PRO A 353 37.56 31.93 9.93
C PRO A 353 36.70 33.13 9.51
N LYS A 354 36.79 33.59 8.25
CA LYS A 354 35.93 34.65 7.70
C LYS A 354 34.51 34.17 7.37
N ALA A 355 34.36 32.86 7.22
CA ALA A 355 33.10 32.20 6.89
C ALA A 355 32.34 31.66 8.11
N GLU A 356 32.95 31.71 9.30
CA GLU A 356 32.31 31.36 10.56
C GLU A 356 31.12 32.29 10.84
N GLY A 357 29.95 31.70 11.07
CA GLY A 357 28.72 32.44 11.39
C GLY A 357 28.04 33.10 10.19
N LEU A 358 28.48 32.82 8.95
CA LEU A 358 27.79 33.32 7.76
C LEU A 358 26.36 32.80 7.71
N ARG A 359 25.39 33.71 7.58
CA ARG A 359 23.97 33.43 7.38
C ARG A 359 23.65 33.47 5.89
N ILE A 360 23.12 32.38 5.38
CA ILE A 360 22.81 32.19 3.97
C ILE A 360 21.31 31.99 3.82
N ALA A 361 20.66 32.79 2.99
CA ALA A 361 19.28 32.52 2.60
C ALA A 361 19.29 31.57 1.41
N VAL A 362 18.53 30.46 1.47
CA VAL A 362 18.40 29.50 0.39
C VAL A 362 16.97 29.54 -0.14
N LEU A 363 16.86 29.82 -1.44
CA LEU A 363 15.63 29.88 -2.22
C LEU A 363 15.67 28.81 -3.31
N SER A 364 14.51 28.28 -3.69
CA SER A 364 14.37 27.36 -4.82
C SER A 364 12.93 27.27 -5.28
N ASP A 365 12.71 26.74 -6.48
CA ASP A 365 11.38 26.34 -6.94
C ASP A 365 10.33 27.47 -6.84
N LEU A 366 10.66 28.64 -7.42
CA LEU A 366 9.71 29.76 -7.50
C LEU A 366 8.65 29.54 -8.56
N HIS A 367 8.99 28.88 -9.68
CA HIS A 367 8.08 28.59 -10.80
C HIS A 367 7.22 29.79 -11.23
N ALA A 368 7.84 30.94 -11.49
CA ALA A 368 7.15 32.09 -12.08
C ALA A 368 6.43 31.63 -13.36
N GLY A 369 5.10 31.75 -13.41
CA GLY A 369 4.33 31.00 -14.40
C GLY A 369 2.83 31.11 -14.18
N GLY A 370 2.05 30.10 -14.57
CA GLY A 370 0.59 30.17 -14.59
C GLY A 370 -0.09 30.64 -13.30
N ALA A 371 0.45 30.30 -12.13
CA ALA A 371 -0.13 30.65 -10.83
C ALA A 371 0.78 31.46 -9.90
N VAL A 372 2.05 31.65 -10.26
CA VAL A 372 3.00 32.47 -9.50
C VAL A 372 3.21 33.77 -10.26
N HIS A 373 2.82 34.88 -9.63
CA HIS A 373 2.90 36.22 -10.19
C HIS A 373 3.96 37.06 -9.49
N ARG A 374 4.13 38.29 -9.98
CA ARG A 374 5.11 39.25 -9.49
C ARG A 374 5.00 39.48 -7.98
N ASP A 375 3.78 39.56 -7.45
CA ASP A 375 3.53 39.90 -6.04
C ASP A 375 4.03 38.79 -5.10
N GLN A 376 3.83 37.51 -5.44
CA GLN A 376 4.40 36.41 -4.66
C GLN A 376 5.93 36.45 -4.64
N ILE A 377 6.55 36.73 -5.79
CA ILE A 377 8.01 36.80 -5.91
C ILE A 377 8.54 38.02 -5.15
N ALA A 378 7.86 39.16 -5.21
CA ALA A 378 8.20 40.35 -4.42
C ALA A 378 8.12 40.05 -2.92
N HIS A 379 7.07 39.35 -2.46
CA HIS A 379 6.96 38.94 -1.06
C HIS A 379 8.10 37.98 -0.64
N VAL A 380 8.50 37.04 -1.50
CA VAL A 380 9.67 36.18 -1.25
C VAL A 380 10.94 37.02 -1.10
N VAL A 381 11.14 38.03 -1.94
CA VAL A 381 12.30 38.93 -1.88
C VAL A 381 12.29 39.75 -0.59
N ASP A 382 11.14 40.32 -0.20
CA ASP A 382 10.99 41.08 1.04
C ASP A 382 11.32 40.20 2.26
N ARG A 383 10.74 38.99 2.32
CA ARG A 383 11.01 38.02 3.39
C ARG A 383 12.46 37.58 3.43
N THR A 384 13.12 37.44 2.28
CA THR A 384 14.55 37.13 2.19
C THR A 384 15.41 38.28 2.71
N ASN A 385 15.07 39.52 2.36
CA ASN A 385 15.77 40.72 2.79
C ASN A 385 15.64 40.95 4.30
N ASP A 386 14.46 40.67 4.88
CA ASP A 386 14.21 40.76 6.33
C ASP A 386 15.13 39.86 7.16
N MET A 387 15.60 38.74 6.58
CA MET A 387 16.52 37.82 7.24
C MET A 387 17.93 38.41 7.43
N ASN A 388 18.26 39.50 6.72
CA ASN A 388 19.58 40.13 6.74
C ASN A 388 20.72 39.11 6.48
N ALA A 389 20.52 38.25 5.47
CA ALA A 389 21.50 37.22 5.11
C ALA A 389 22.78 37.83 4.50
N ASP A 390 23.90 37.19 4.79
CA ASP A 390 25.22 37.58 4.27
C ASP A 390 25.35 37.23 2.78
N ALA A 391 24.75 36.13 2.33
CA ALA A 391 24.64 35.68 0.95
C ALA A 391 23.25 35.09 0.66
N VAL A 392 22.84 35.08 -0.61
CA VAL A 392 21.61 34.41 -1.07
C VAL A 392 21.97 33.33 -2.08
N PHE A 393 21.50 32.11 -1.88
CA PHE A 393 21.62 30.99 -2.81
C PHE A 393 20.27 30.66 -3.43
N ILE A 394 20.23 30.57 -4.75
CA ILE A 394 19.06 30.17 -5.53
C ILE A 394 19.38 28.83 -6.19
N VAL A 395 18.68 27.76 -5.81
CA VAL A 395 18.93 26.40 -6.31
C VAL A 395 17.86 25.94 -7.28
N GLY A 396 17.74 26.65 -8.41
CA GLY A 396 16.98 26.25 -9.60
C GLY A 396 15.46 26.42 -9.56
N ASP A 397 14.85 26.18 -10.73
CA ASP A 397 13.41 26.19 -11.02
C ASP A 397 12.73 27.55 -10.73
N MET A 398 13.20 28.57 -11.45
CA MET A 398 12.71 29.93 -11.30
C MET A 398 11.52 30.23 -12.19
N THR A 399 11.41 29.58 -13.36
CA THR A 399 10.44 29.97 -14.40
C THR A 399 9.79 28.78 -15.10
N ASP A 400 8.50 28.91 -15.42
CA ASP A 400 7.67 27.94 -16.16
C ASP A 400 7.14 28.53 -17.48
N GLY A 401 7.96 29.27 -18.24
CA GLY A 401 7.53 29.91 -19.49
C GLY A 401 8.61 30.76 -20.15
N THR A 402 8.23 31.55 -21.16
CA THR A 402 9.18 32.36 -21.95
C THR A 402 9.47 33.72 -21.35
N ILE A 403 10.63 34.29 -21.69
CA ILE A 403 11.10 35.57 -21.15
C ILE A 403 10.13 36.70 -21.45
N GLU A 404 9.64 36.75 -22.69
CA GLU A 404 8.67 37.74 -23.18
C GLU A 404 7.46 37.89 -22.23
N HIS A 405 7.00 36.79 -21.64
CA HIS A 405 5.80 36.79 -20.79
C HIS A 405 6.12 36.91 -19.30
N LEU A 406 7.30 36.48 -18.86
CA LEU A 406 7.61 36.26 -17.45
C LEU A 406 8.67 37.20 -16.88
N GLU A 407 9.42 37.94 -17.71
CA GLU A 407 10.46 38.88 -17.26
C GLU A 407 9.92 39.85 -16.19
N SER A 408 8.74 40.44 -16.43
CA SER A 408 8.09 41.37 -15.50
C SER A 408 7.71 40.73 -14.15
N ARG A 409 7.51 39.42 -14.11
CA ARG A 409 7.17 38.68 -12.88
C ARG A 409 8.40 38.35 -12.05
N ILE A 410 9.51 38.06 -12.72
CA ILE A 410 10.81 37.71 -12.13
C ILE A 410 11.64 38.94 -11.75
N GLU A 411 11.33 40.12 -12.32
CA GLU A 411 11.98 41.40 -12.01
C GLU A 411 12.22 41.67 -10.51
N PRO A 412 11.32 41.34 -9.56
CA PRO A 412 11.57 41.64 -8.16
C PRO A 412 12.86 41.04 -7.59
N LEU A 413 13.38 39.95 -8.17
CA LEU A 413 14.64 39.32 -7.77
C LEU A 413 15.85 40.27 -7.84
N ARG A 414 15.79 41.32 -8.69
CA ARG A 414 16.84 42.34 -8.76
C ARG A 414 17.02 43.12 -7.45
N HIS A 415 16.04 43.07 -6.56
CA HIS A 415 16.04 43.76 -5.27
C HIS A 415 16.49 42.87 -4.11
N LEU A 416 16.94 41.64 -4.37
CA LEU A 416 17.59 40.80 -3.36
C LEU A 416 18.85 41.50 -2.84
N ARG A 417 18.97 41.62 -1.52
CA ARG A 417 20.07 42.30 -0.84
C ARG A 417 20.88 41.29 -0.05
N SER A 418 22.19 41.30 -0.27
CA SER A 418 23.16 40.57 0.53
C SER A 418 24.53 41.22 0.36
N ARG A 419 25.39 41.11 1.37
CA ARG A 419 26.73 41.75 1.31
C ARG A 419 27.72 40.98 0.46
N LEU A 420 27.60 39.65 0.37
CA LEU A 420 28.49 38.77 -0.40
C LEU A 420 27.93 38.47 -1.82
N GLY A 421 26.67 38.81 -2.05
CA GLY A 421 25.97 38.66 -3.33
C GLY A 421 25.05 37.45 -3.40
N THR A 422 24.31 37.39 -4.51
CA THR A 422 23.36 36.33 -4.82
C THR A 422 23.98 35.36 -5.83
N PHE A 423 23.92 34.07 -5.55
CA PHE A 423 24.47 32.99 -6.37
C PHE A 423 23.35 32.05 -6.80
N MET A 424 23.38 31.58 -8.04
CA MET A 424 22.30 30.77 -8.60
C MET A 424 22.83 29.60 -9.42
N VAL A 425 22.15 28.46 -9.33
CA VAL A 425 22.20 27.39 -10.34
C VAL A 425 20.83 27.24 -10.99
N THR A 426 20.80 26.73 -12.23
CA THR A 426 19.56 26.46 -12.96
C THR A 426 18.98 25.11 -12.57
N GLY A 427 17.65 25.00 -12.61
CA GLY A 427 16.92 23.74 -12.51
C GLY A 427 16.43 23.25 -13.87
N ASN A 428 15.69 22.14 -13.88
CA ASN A 428 15.18 21.56 -15.11
C ASN A 428 14.10 22.46 -15.77
N HIS A 429 13.30 23.17 -14.98
CA HIS A 429 12.27 24.07 -15.51
C HIS A 429 12.84 25.29 -16.23
N ASP A 430 14.01 25.75 -15.82
CA ASP A 430 14.73 26.84 -16.48
C ASP A 430 15.20 26.48 -17.91
N TYR A 431 15.11 25.20 -18.30
CA TYR A 431 15.46 24.69 -19.63
C TYR A 431 14.27 24.34 -20.53
N TYR A 432 13.07 24.24 -19.98
CA TYR A 432 11.92 23.70 -20.71
C TYR A 432 11.28 24.69 -21.68
N PHE A 433 11.34 25.98 -21.34
CA PHE A 433 10.65 27.02 -22.08
C PHE A 433 11.63 28.15 -22.44
N ASP A 434 11.78 28.41 -23.74
CA ASP A 434 12.67 29.44 -24.32
C ASP A 434 14.18 29.08 -24.37
N ASP A 435 15.00 30.02 -24.85
CA ASP A 435 16.47 29.95 -24.78
C ASP A 435 16.93 30.07 -23.32
N ALA A 436 17.33 28.94 -22.72
CA ALA A 436 17.89 28.92 -21.37
C ALA A 436 19.08 29.89 -21.20
N LEU A 437 19.86 30.17 -22.25
CA LEU A 437 20.93 31.17 -22.18
C LEU A 437 20.37 32.59 -22.02
N ALA A 438 19.20 32.87 -22.58
CA ALA A 438 18.54 34.17 -22.41
C ALA A 438 18.08 34.36 -20.96
N TRP A 439 17.54 33.33 -20.31
CA TRP A 439 17.21 33.37 -18.88
C TRP A 439 18.45 33.62 -18.04
N ILE A 440 19.54 32.88 -18.29
CA ILE A 440 20.83 33.07 -17.63
C ILE A 440 21.36 34.50 -17.82
N ARG A 441 21.25 35.07 -19.02
CA ARG A 441 21.65 36.47 -19.30
C ARG A 441 20.82 37.47 -18.51
N LEU A 442 19.52 37.25 -18.39
CA LEU A 442 18.62 38.10 -17.62
C LEU A 442 18.95 38.06 -16.12
N PHE A 443 19.12 36.87 -15.53
CA PHE A 443 19.51 36.77 -14.12
C PHE A 443 20.86 37.44 -13.85
N LYS A 444 21.83 37.29 -14.75
CA LYS A 444 23.11 38.00 -14.67
C LYS A 444 22.94 39.53 -14.74
N SER A 445 22.01 40.04 -15.54
CA SER A 445 21.75 41.49 -15.62
C SER A 445 21.15 42.06 -14.32
N TYR A 446 20.50 41.20 -13.51
CA TYR A 446 20.03 41.54 -12.16
C TYR A 446 21.13 41.48 -11.09
N GLY A 447 22.38 41.22 -11.48
CA GLY A 447 23.50 41.08 -10.54
C GLY A 447 23.58 39.71 -9.86
N ILE A 448 22.80 38.72 -10.31
CA ILE A 448 22.86 37.34 -9.80
C ILE A 448 24.03 36.61 -10.47
N LYS A 449 24.91 36.03 -9.65
CA LYS A 449 26.03 35.20 -10.11
C LYS A 449 25.53 33.80 -10.46
N VAL A 450 25.14 33.60 -11.71
CA VAL A 450 24.71 32.28 -12.21
C VAL A 450 25.93 31.39 -12.47
N LEU A 451 26.03 30.30 -11.72
CA LEU A 451 27.12 29.33 -11.75
C LEU A 451 26.73 28.14 -12.64
N THR A 452 27.30 28.07 -13.85
CA THR A 452 27.04 26.97 -14.80
C THR A 452 28.25 26.05 -14.91
N ASN A 453 28.25 24.92 -14.21
CA ASN A 453 29.46 24.08 -14.01
C ASN A 453 30.69 24.95 -13.72
N SER A 454 30.58 25.82 -12.72
CA SER A 454 31.62 26.81 -12.40
C SER A 454 31.68 27.05 -10.90
N LYS A 455 32.73 27.74 -10.45
CA LYS A 455 32.97 28.02 -9.03
C LYS A 455 33.13 29.51 -8.75
N ALA A 456 32.89 29.89 -7.50
CA ALA A 456 33.18 31.20 -6.94
C ALA A 456 33.84 31.05 -5.56
N ASP A 457 34.60 32.06 -5.16
CA ASP A 457 35.10 32.16 -3.78
C ASP A 457 34.09 32.93 -2.92
N LEU A 458 33.72 32.34 -1.78
CA LEU A 458 32.83 32.94 -0.79
C LEU A 458 33.54 32.95 0.56
N GLU A 459 34.29 34.02 0.84
CA GLU A 459 35.05 34.20 2.08
C GLU A 459 36.00 33.02 2.40
N GLY A 460 36.61 32.43 1.38
CA GLY A 460 37.48 31.24 1.49
C GLY A 460 36.75 29.89 1.38
N ILE A 461 35.44 29.88 1.13
CA ILE A 461 34.69 28.69 0.70
C ILE A 461 34.79 28.56 -0.82
N CYS A 462 35.06 27.36 -1.33
CA CYS A 462 34.89 27.04 -2.75
C CYS A 462 33.40 26.74 -3.01
N LEU A 463 32.65 27.73 -3.49
CA LEU A 463 31.24 27.57 -3.86
C LEU A 463 31.14 27.06 -5.29
N VAL A 464 30.69 25.84 -5.48
CA VAL A 464 30.54 25.18 -6.77
C VAL A 464 29.06 25.20 -7.19
N GLY A 465 28.78 25.61 -8.41
CA GLY A 465 27.46 25.45 -9.01
C GLY A 465 27.50 24.47 -10.17
N LEU A 466 26.68 23.42 -10.08
CA LEU A 466 26.53 22.41 -11.12
C LEU A 466 25.29 22.70 -11.97
N ASN A 467 25.36 22.41 -13.27
CA ASN A 467 24.16 22.37 -14.10
C ASN A 467 23.24 21.23 -13.64
N ASP A 468 21.93 21.36 -13.86
CA ASP A 468 20.98 20.32 -13.46
C ASP A 468 21.23 18.99 -14.22
N ILE A 469 20.82 17.86 -13.65
CA ILE A 469 21.00 16.53 -14.26
C ILE A 469 20.37 16.45 -15.66
N SER A 470 19.28 17.18 -15.89
CA SER A 470 18.58 17.25 -17.19
C SER A 470 19.25 18.18 -18.21
N SER A 471 20.32 18.90 -17.83
CA SER A 471 20.99 19.89 -18.68
C SER A 471 21.52 19.32 -20.00
N GLY A 472 21.85 18.03 -20.07
CA GLY A 472 22.26 17.37 -21.31
C GLY A 472 21.16 17.34 -22.38
N THR A 473 19.89 17.51 -21.99
CA THR A 473 18.75 17.61 -22.92
C THR A 473 18.29 19.05 -23.16
N SER A 474 18.98 20.05 -22.62
CA SER A 474 18.63 21.48 -22.77
C SER A 474 18.80 22.04 -24.19
N GLY A 475 19.53 21.33 -25.06
CA GLY A 475 19.88 21.81 -26.40
C GLY A 475 21.07 22.77 -26.45
N ILE A 476 21.66 23.13 -25.30
CA ILE A 476 22.90 23.92 -25.23
C ILE A 476 24.12 22.98 -25.39
N PRO A 477 25.04 23.24 -26.34
CA PRO A 477 26.25 22.42 -26.52
C PRO A 477 27.13 22.37 -25.26
N SER A 478 27.58 21.18 -24.88
CA SER A 478 28.49 20.95 -23.73
C SER A 478 27.96 21.50 -22.40
N HIS A 479 26.63 21.48 -22.22
CA HIS A 479 25.96 21.99 -21.03
C HIS A 479 25.62 20.90 -20.01
N GLU A 480 25.95 19.64 -20.28
CA GLU A 480 25.74 18.53 -19.35
C GLU A 480 26.38 18.78 -17.97
N MET A 481 25.75 18.26 -16.91
CA MET A 481 26.28 18.32 -15.56
C MET A 481 27.69 17.72 -15.50
N ASN A 482 28.68 18.51 -15.08
CA ASN A 482 30.07 18.09 -15.01
C ASN A 482 30.63 18.25 -13.60
N ILE A 483 30.63 17.15 -12.85
CA ILE A 483 31.05 17.09 -11.44
C ILE A 483 32.58 17.19 -11.33
N SER A 484 33.29 16.38 -12.13
CA SER A 484 34.73 16.19 -11.99
C SER A 484 35.53 17.41 -12.42
N SER A 485 35.10 18.16 -13.45
CA SER A 485 35.91 19.28 -13.94
C SER A 485 35.97 20.44 -12.95
N VAL A 486 34.90 20.69 -12.18
CA VAL A 486 34.77 21.92 -11.38
C VAL A 486 35.22 21.71 -9.94
N ILE A 487 34.83 20.59 -9.33
CA ILE A 487 35.16 20.30 -7.93
C ILE A 487 36.67 20.07 -7.78
N LEU A 488 37.33 19.43 -8.75
CA LEU A 488 38.77 19.20 -8.74
C LEU A 488 39.61 20.49 -8.86
N GLU A 489 39.01 21.60 -9.27
CA GLU A 489 39.68 22.91 -9.29
C GLU A 489 39.66 23.61 -7.93
N CYS A 490 38.94 23.09 -6.92
CA CYS A 490 38.95 23.65 -5.57
C CYS A 490 40.28 23.34 -4.86
N GLU A 491 40.81 24.33 -4.14
CA GLU A 491 42.03 24.15 -3.35
C GLU A 491 41.78 23.19 -2.18
N ALA A 492 42.75 22.30 -1.90
CA ALA A 492 42.64 21.28 -0.86
C ALA A 492 42.45 21.84 0.57
N SER A 493 42.75 23.12 0.80
CA SER A 493 42.60 23.78 2.10
C SER A 493 41.22 24.42 2.32
N LYS A 494 40.39 24.54 1.27
CA LYS A 494 39.08 25.22 1.33
C LYS A 494 37.95 24.22 1.53
N SER A 495 36.95 24.60 2.33
CA SER A 495 35.66 23.91 2.40
C SER A 495 34.91 24.02 1.07
N VAL A 496 34.19 22.97 0.67
CA VAL A 496 33.48 22.91 -0.62
C VAL A 496 31.97 22.82 -0.39
N ILE A 497 31.24 23.81 -0.90
CA ILE A 497 29.77 23.82 -0.92
C ILE A 497 29.30 23.69 -2.36
N VAL A 498 28.41 22.74 -2.64
CA VAL A 498 27.85 22.50 -3.97
C VAL A 498 26.39 22.93 -4.00
N LEU A 499 26.05 23.79 -4.95
CA LEU A 499 24.68 24.10 -5.35
C LEU A 499 24.31 23.20 -6.53
N SER A 500 23.23 22.44 -6.40
CA SER A 500 22.68 21.61 -7.46
C SER A 500 21.17 21.49 -7.29
N HIS A 501 20.39 21.66 -8.35
CA HIS A 501 18.94 21.70 -8.21
C HIS A 501 18.34 20.35 -7.79
N ASN A 502 18.66 19.27 -8.51
CA ASN A 502 18.11 17.94 -8.23
C ASN A 502 18.94 17.17 -7.18
N PRO A 503 18.33 16.68 -6.07
CA PRO A 503 19.05 15.97 -5.00
C PRO A 503 19.62 14.62 -5.43
N ALA A 504 19.18 14.03 -6.55
CA ALA A 504 19.81 12.83 -7.12
C ALA A 504 21.29 13.08 -7.49
N SER A 505 21.70 14.33 -7.70
CA SER A 505 23.09 14.72 -7.96
C SER A 505 24.01 14.32 -6.81
N ALA A 506 23.52 14.26 -5.57
CA ALA A 506 24.30 13.82 -4.41
C ALA A 506 24.83 12.39 -4.56
N LYS A 507 24.07 11.50 -5.21
CA LYS A 507 24.54 10.15 -5.53
C LYS A 507 25.68 10.20 -6.56
N HIS A 508 25.53 10.98 -7.62
CA HIS A 508 26.58 11.13 -8.64
C HIS A 508 27.86 11.73 -8.07
N ILE A 509 27.75 12.69 -7.15
CA ILE A 509 28.88 13.28 -6.43
C ILE A 509 29.55 12.23 -5.52
N SER A 510 28.76 11.50 -4.73
CA SER A 510 29.25 10.42 -3.85
C SER A 510 30.02 9.32 -4.60
N GLU A 511 29.58 9.00 -5.81
CA GLU A 511 30.16 7.95 -6.66
C GLU A 511 31.30 8.45 -7.55
N SER A 512 31.58 9.76 -7.57
CA SER A 512 32.69 10.32 -8.33
C SER A 512 34.00 10.18 -7.56
N ASN A 513 35.06 9.75 -8.24
CA ASN A 513 36.40 9.66 -7.65
C ASN A 513 37.04 11.05 -7.56
N LEU A 514 36.64 11.81 -6.53
CA LEU A 514 37.18 13.13 -6.22
C LEU A 514 38.49 12.94 -5.44
N SER A 515 39.63 13.00 -6.15
CA SER A 515 40.94 12.62 -5.63
C SER A 515 41.44 13.47 -4.44
N TYR A 516 40.94 14.69 -4.28
CA TYR A 516 41.32 15.59 -3.19
C TYR A 516 40.14 16.50 -2.83
N ASN A 517 39.76 16.48 -1.55
CA ASN A 517 38.60 17.13 -0.93
C ASN A 517 37.23 16.57 -1.33
N GLY A 518 36.61 15.90 -0.37
CA GLY A 518 35.17 15.62 -0.42
C GLY A 518 34.36 16.92 -0.37
N VAL A 519 33.06 16.80 -0.64
CA VAL A 519 32.11 17.91 -0.55
C VAL A 519 31.61 18.02 0.89
N ASP A 520 31.61 19.21 1.48
CA ASP A 520 31.13 19.39 2.86
C ASP A 520 29.60 19.52 2.91
N LEU A 521 29.02 20.28 1.97
CA LEU A 521 27.60 20.57 1.91
C LEU A 521 27.09 20.57 0.46
N ILE A 522 25.97 19.91 0.22
CA ILE A 522 25.19 19.99 -1.01
C ILE A 522 23.85 20.64 -0.68
N ILE A 523 23.41 21.61 -1.48
CA ILE A 523 22.13 22.30 -1.32
C ILE A 523 21.30 22.11 -2.60
N SER A 524 20.09 21.57 -2.44
CA SER A 524 19.18 21.19 -3.52
C SER A 524 17.72 21.54 -3.27
N GLY A 525 16.91 21.56 -4.34
CA GLY A 525 15.45 21.76 -4.33
C GLY A 525 14.73 20.62 -5.05
N HIS A 526 13.91 20.94 -6.06
CA HIS A 526 13.31 20.03 -7.06
C HIS A 526 12.10 19.20 -6.59
N THR A 527 12.09 18.74 -5.34
CA THR A 527 11.11 17.73 -4.90
C THR A 527 9.74 18.31 -4.56
N HIS A 528 9.67 19.62 -4.30
CA HIS A 528 8.51 20.32 -3.71
C HIS A 528 7.93 19.69 -2.44
N SER A 529 8.70 18.79 -1.81
CA SER A 529 8.21 17.86 -0.80
C SER A 529 6.88 17.16 -1.14
N GLY A 530 6.62 16.91 -2.42
CA GLY A 530 5.34 16.37 -2.84
C GLY A 530 4.18 17.32 -2.54
N GLN A 531 4.20 18.48 -3.20
CA GLN A 531 3.24 19.59 -3.17
C GLN A 531 1.77 19.21 -2.84
N PHE A 532 1.31 18.05 -3.32
CA PHE A 532 -0.01 17.49 -3.00
C PHE A 532 0.06 16.45 -1.89
N TYR A 533 -0.73 16.66 -0.82
CA TYR A 533 -0.85 15.75 0.33
C TYR A 533 -1.15 14.29 -0.04
N VAL A 534 -1.88 14.06 -1.14
CA VAL A 534 -2.20 12.72 -1.64
C VAL A 534 -0.97 12.00 -2.22
N MET A 535 0.03 12.74 -2.72
CA MET A 535 1.24 12.20 -3.33
C MET A 535 2.39 12.02 -2.33
N LEU A 536 2.33 12.67 -1.17
CA LEU A 536 3.37 12.63 -0.14
C LEU A 536 3.83 11.19 0.22
N PRO A 537 2.93 10.23 0.52
CA PRO A 537 3.34 8.84 0.82
C PRO A 537 4.04 8.16 -0.35
N PHE A 538 3.60 8.44 -1.59
CA PHE A 538 4.20 7.87 -2.79
C PHE A 538 5.59 8.46 -3.05
N ILE A 539 5.74 9.77 -2.90
CA ILE A 539 7.01 10.46 -3.13
C ILE A 539 8.05 10.05 -2.08
N TYR A 540 7.65 9.89 -0.81
CA TYR A 540 8.51 9.38 0.25
C TYR A 540 8.95 7.92 0.03
N PHE A 541 8.16 7.14 -0.72
CA PHE A 541 8.50 5.78 -1.09
C PHE A 541 9.46 5.71 -2.28
N VAL A 542 9.34 6.63 -3.25
CA VAL A 542 10.10 6.60 -4.51
C VAL A 542 11.40 7.39 -4.44
N LEU A 543 11.43 8.52 -3.73
CA LEU A 543 12.59 9.41 -3.67
C LEU A 543 13.42 9.16 -2.39
N PRO A 544 14.74 8.98 -2.49
CA PRO A 544 15.62 8.77 -1.34
C PRO A 544 15.79 10.03 -0.49
N TYR A 545 15.66 11.21 -1.10
CA TYR A 545 15.77 12.51 -0.46
C TYR A 545 14.57 13.36 -0.88
N VAL A 546 13.73 13.74 0.08
CA VAL A 546 12.48 14.48 -0.18
C VAL A 546 12.65 15.93 0.26
N HIS A 547 12.86 16.21 1.54
CA HIS A 547 13.16 17.54 2.04
C HIS A 547 13.82 17.43 3.43
N GLY A 548 14.58 18.43 3.85
CA GLY A 548 15.31 18.45 5.12
C GLY A 548 16.80 18.15 4.96
N LEU A 549 17.43 17.75 6.07
CA LEU A 549 18.87 17.51 6.16
C LEU A 549 19.16 16.01 6.13
N TYR A 550 20.12 15.61 5.30
CA TYR A 550 20.55 14.23 5.14
C TYR A 550 22.08 14.14 5.26
N THR A 551 22.56 12.96 5.66
CA THR A 551 23.98 12.63 5.63
C THR A 551 24.24 11.68 4.48
N VAL A 552 25.09 12.09 3.53
CA VAL A 552 25.43 11.29 2.35
C VAL A 552 26.85 10.75 2.51
N PRO A 553 27.05 9.42 2.55
CA PRO A 553 28.38 8.85 2.60
C PRO A 553 29.10 9.03 1.27
N MET A 554 30.37 9.44 1.29
CA MET A 554 31.21 9.55 0.10
C MET A 554 31.99 8.25 -0.10
N LYS A 555 31.98 7.65 -1.29
CA LYS A 555 32.63 6.34 -1.51
C LYS A 555 34.16 6.38 -1.46
N PHE A 556 34.75 7.52 -1.84
CA PHE A 556 36.20 7.67 -2.03
C PHE A 556 36.86 8.61 -1.01
N VAL A 557 36.10 9.16 -0.07
CA VAL A 557 36.57 10.10 0.95
C VAL A 557 36.09 9.67 2.33
N SER A 558 36.89 9.90 3.37
CA SER A 558 36.65 9.39 4.74
C SER A 558 35.59 10.16 5.56
N HIS A 559 35.03 11.26 5.05
CA HIS A 559 33.99 12.03 5.73
C HIS A 559 32.68 12.02 4.93
N ASN A 560 31.57 12.16 5.66
CA ASN A 560 30.25 12.29 5.06
C ASN A 560 29.96 13.75 4.69
N THR A 561 29.16 13.92 3.65
CA THR A 561 28.63 15.22 3.19
C THR A 561 27.25 15.46 3.79
N ILE A 562 26.94 16.72 4.12
CA ILE A 562 25.58 17.13 4.47
C ILE A 562 24.83 17.46 3.18
N LEU A 563 23.61 16.95 3.01
CA LEU A 563 22.70 17.32 1.93
C LEU A 563 21.49 18.04 2.52
N LEU A 564 21.30 19.31 2.15
CA LEU A 564 20.08 20.06 2.42
C LEU A 564 19.18 20.02 1.18
N VAL A 565 17.97 19.47 1.33
CA VAL A 565 16.93 19.51 0.30
C VAL A 565 15.82 20.44 0.77
N THR A 566 15.56 21.53 0.07
CA THR A 566 14.45 22.43 0.39
C THR A 566 13.12 21.75 0.01
N ALA A 567 12.02 22.24 0.56
CA ALA A 567 10.69 21.83 0.09
C ALA A 567 10.18 22.70 -1.06
N GLY A 568 11.02 23.59 -1.61
CA GLY A 568 10.63 24.67 -2.52
C GLY A 568 10.07 25.90 -1.82
N THR A 569 10.33 27.08 -2.37
CA THR A 569 9.88 28.36 -1.80
C THR A 569 8.44 28.67 -2.16
N LEU A 570 8.02 28.41 -3.40
CA LEU A 570 6.62 28.53 -3.84
C LEU A 570 6.11 27.18 -4.33
N TYR A 571 5.37 27.12 -5.44
CA TYR A 571 4.69 25.92 -5.91
C TYR A 571 4.65 25.91 -7.43
N GLN A 572 4.58 24.71 -8.01
CA GLN A 572 4.47 24.50 -9.44
C GLN A 572 3.02 24.22 -9.86
N GLY A 573 2.51 24.91 -10.87
CA GLY A 573 1.14 24.69 -11.34
C GLY A 573 0.09 25.26 -10.37
N PRO A 574 -0.86 24.48 -9.82
CA PRO A 574 -1.92 25.04 -8.98
C PRO A 574 -1.37 25.58 -7.64
N PRO A 575 -1.95 26.68 -7.11
CA PRO A 575 -1.55 27.31 -5.86
C PRO A 575 -1.99 26.49 -4.64
N MET A 576 -1.39 25.33 -4.47
CA MET A 576 -1.67 24.41 -3.38
C MET A 576 -0.36 23.91 -2.81
N LYS A 577 -0.13 24.11 -1.53
CA LYS A 577 1.02 23.54 -0.84
C LYS A 577 0.69 23.21 0.60
N MET A 578 1.23 22.12 1.11
CA MET A 578 1.02 21.73 2.50
C MET A 578 1.47 22.85 3.46
N PRO A 579 0.77 23.06 4.58
CA PRO A 579 1.19 24.02 5.59
C PRO A 579 2.64 23.79 6.00
N PHE A 580 3.43 24.87 6.14
CA PHE A 580 4.85 24.85 6.53
C PHE A 580 5.86 24.42 5.45
N TYR A 581 5.41 24.10 4.23
CA TYR A 581 6.30 23.63 3.16
C TYR A 581 6.73 24.72 2.18
N SER A 582 5.99 25.81 2.00
CA SER A 582 6.50 27.01 1.31
C SER A 582 7.54 27.67 2.21
N ASN A 583 8.83 27.44 1.94
CA ASN A 583 9.88 27.89 2.85
C ASN A 583 11.13 28.47 2.19
N ILE A 584 11.80 29.28 2.98
CA ILE A 584 13.14 29.81 2.77
C ILE A 584 14.00 29.27 3.91
N TRP A 585 15.19 28.76 3.61
CA TRP A 585 16.13 28.36 4.65
C TRP A 585 17.09 29.49 4.99
N GLN A 586 17.27 29.76 6.28
CA GLN A 586 18.39 30.50 6.83
C GLN A 586 19.41 29.49 7.36
N VAL A 587 20.50 29.32 6.62
CA VAL A 587 21.58 28.40 6.98
C VAL A 587 22.73 29.21 7.59
N THR A 588 23.11 28.90 8.82
CA THR A 588 24.30 29.47 9.47
C THR A 588 25.44 28.47 9.40
N LEU A 589 26.57 28.87 8.81
CA LEU A 589 27.74 28.00 8.71
C LEU A 589 28.58 28.07 9.99
N MET A 590 28.90 26.91 10.57
CA MET A 590 29.67 26.79 11.81
C MET A 590 30.89 25.90 11.58
N ALA A 591 32.05 26.25 12.12
CA ALA A 591 33.24 25.43 12.01
C ALA A 591 33.05 24.15 12.82
N LYS A 592 33.24 23.01 12.16
CA LYS A 592 33.17 21.70 12.80
C LYS A 592 34.34 21.52 13.77
N ARG A 593 34.09 21.69 15.08
CA ARG A 593 35.09 21.45 16.12
C ARG A 593 35.21 19.94 16.38
N THR A 594 36.43 19.42 16.40
CA THR A 594 36.75 18.01 16.65
C THR A 594 36.48 17.62 18.11
N SER A 595 35.21 17.62 18.56
CA SER A 595 34.80 16.94 19.80
C SER A 595 33.30 16.84 20.05
N GLU A 596 32.40 17.01 19.06
CA GLU A 596 30.97 16.81 19.30
C GLU A 596 30.38 15.79 18.33
N PHE A 597 30.14 14.59 18.85
CA PHE A 597 29.11 13.70 18.34
C PHE A 597 27.77 14.43 18.51
N VAL A 598 27.23 14.95 17.42
CA VAL A 598 25.84 15.39 17.38
C VAL A 598 25.01 14.14 17.06
N ASP A 599 24.37 13.59 18.08
CA ASP A 599 23.19 12.74 17.88
C ASP A 599 22.10 13.63 17.25
N LEU A 600 21.64 13.25 16.06
CA LEU A 600 20.52 13.88 15.37
C LEU A 600 19.31 12.94 15.51
N ASP A 601 18.37 13.32 16.39
CA ASP A 601 17.01 12.77 16.48
C ASP A 601 16.10 13.32 15.37
#